data_AF-A0A967WSB1-F1
#
_entry.id   AF-A0A967WSB1-F1
#
_cell.length_a   1.000
_cell.length_b   1.000
_cell.length_c   1.000
_cell.angle_alpha   90.00
_cell.angle_beta   90.00
_cell.angle_gamma   90.00
#
_symmetry.space_group_name_H-M   'P 1'
#
loop_
_entity.id
_entity.type
_entity.pdbx_description
1 polymer ?
#
loop_
_entity_poly.entity_id
_entity_poly.type
_entity_poly.pdbx_seq_one_letter_code
_entity_poly.pdbx_strand_id
1 'polypeptide(L)' 'LNRITLLAVVGGNEVTNPFTVTEVYVQQSGTWMLASLSFTKLLTP' A
#
# COMPACT_ATOMS: atom_id res chain seq x y z
N LEU A 1 5.57 8.39 -7.73
CA LEU A 1 5.41 7.04 -7.15
C LEU A 1 5.27 7.19 -5.65
N ASN A 2 4.10 6.89 -5.08
CA ASN A 2 3.88 6.96 -3.64
C ASN A 2 4.69 5.85 -2.95
N ARG A 3 5.51 6.20 -1.95
CA ARG A 3 6.21 5.22 -1.11
C ARG A 3 5.53 5.22 0.26
N ILE A 4 4.84 4.14 0.57
CA ILE A 4 4.20 3.92 1.87
C ILE A 4 5.06 2.90 2.63
N THR A 5 5.33 3.16 3.90
CA THR A 5 6.04 2.24 4.80
C THR A 5 5.09 1.81 5.91
N LEU A 6 4.89 0.49 6.03
CA LEU A 6 4.12 -0.12 7.11
C LEU A 6 5.13 -0.54 8.19
N LEU A 7 5.10 0.20 9.30
CA LEU A 7 5.84 -0.09 10.52
C LEU A 7 4.95 -0.91 11.45
N ALA A 8 5.36 -2.12 11.80
CA ALA A 8 4.68 -2.94 12.79
C ALA A 8 5.54 -3.07 14.06
N VAL A 9 4.93 -3.02 15.24
CA VAL A 9 5.63 -3.27 16.51
C VAL A 9 5.19 -4.64 17.03
N VAL A 10 6.13 -5.59 17.12
CA VAL A 10 5.87 -6.94 17.63
C VAL A 10 6.78 -7.20 18.83
N GLY A 11 6.18 -7.36 20.01
CA GLY A 11 6.93 -7.61 21.25
C GLY A 11 7.91 -6.49 21.61
N GLY A 12 7.61 -5.24 21.24
CA GLY A 12 8.48 -4.08 21.47
C GLY A 12 9.55 -3.86 20.39
N ASN A 13 9.64 -4.72 19.37
CA ASN A 13 10.56 -4.54 18.24
C ASN A 13 9.83 -3.96 17.03
N GLU A 14 10.42 -2.95 16.41
CA GLU A 14 9.98 -2.41 15.13
C GLU A 14 10.38 -3.34 13.98
N VAL A 15 9.38 -3.78 13.21
CA VAL A 15 9.56 -4.64 12.04
C VAL A 15 9.00 -3.91 10.82
N THR A 16 9.83 -3.77 9.79
CA THR A 16 9.39 -3.26 8.48
C THR A 16 9.04 -4.45 7.59
N ASN A 17 7.82 -4.48 7.05
CA ASN A 17 7.41 -5.49 6.08
C ASN A 17 7.39 -4.90 4.67
N PRO A 18 8.12 -5.44 3.68
CA PRO A 18 8.07 -4.92 2.32
C PRO A 18 6.73 -5.28 1.66
N PHE A 19 6.10 -4.31 1.01
CA PHE A 19 4.87 -4.50 0.22
C PHE A 19 4.88 -3.60 -1.01
N THR A 20 4.03 -3.93 -1.97
CA THR A 20 3.66 -3.05 -3.08
C THR A 20 2.22 -2.58 -2.94
N VAL A 21 1.92 -1.43 -3.55
CA VAL A 21 0.59 -0.80 -3.54
C VAL A 21 0.06 -0.74 -4.96
N THR A 22 -1.19 -1.17 -5.15
CA THR A 22 -1.91 -0.99 -6.42
C THR A 22 -3.08 -0.04 -6.18
N GLU A 23 -3.09 1.07 -6.92
CA GLU A 23 -4.15 2.07 -6.91
C GLU A 23 -4.94 1.94 -8.23
N VAL A 24 -6.25 1.76 -8.13
CA VAL A 24 -7.16 1.79 -9.29
C VAL A 24 -7.99 3.04 -9.21
N TYR A 25 -7.98 3.83 -10.28
CA TYR A 25 -8.76 5.05 -10.40
C TYR A 25 -9.88 4.87 -11.41
N VAL A 26 -11.04 5.45 -11.10
CA VAL A 26 -12.17 5.56 -12.03
C VAL A 26 -12.49 7.02 -12.27
N GLN A 27 -12.77 7.37 -13.52
CA GLN A 27 -13.20 8.73 -13.85
C GLN A 27 -14.72 8.81 -13.75
N GLN A 28 -15.23 9.68 -12.89
CA GLN A 28 -16.66 9.95 -12.76
C GLN A 28 -16.87 11.46 -12.84
N SER A 29 -17.78 11.89 -13.71
CA SER A 29 -18.12 13.32 -13.88
C SER A 29 -16.89 14.21 -14.11
N GLY A 30 -15.94 13.73 -14.92
CA GLY A 30 -14.70 14.46 -15.24
C GLY A 30 -13.63 14.44 -14.14
N THR A 31 -13.89 13.83 -12.98
CA THR A 31 -12.97 13.78 -11.85
C THR A 31 -12.43 12.35 -11.66
N TRP A 32 -11.13 12.21 -11.42
CA TRP A 32 -10.53 10.94 -11.05
C TRP A 32 -10.74 10.65 -9.56
N MET A 33 -11.28 9.49 -9.26
CA MET A 33 -11.53 9.03 -7.90
C MET A 33 -10.83 7.70 -7.67
N LEU A 34 -10.23 7.52 -6.49
CA LEU A 34 -9.65 6.24 -6.07
C LEU A 34 -10.78 5.23 -5.86
N ALA A 35 -10.81 4.19 -6.69
CA ALA A 35 -11.80 3.12 -6.63
C ALA A 35 -11.34 1.94 -5.77
N SER A 36 -10.05 1.61 -5.83
CA SER A 36 -9.48 0.50 -5.07
C SER A 36 -8.05 0.80 -4.66
N LEU A 37 -7.70 0.36 -3.46
CA LEU A 37 -6.35 0.41 -2.90
C LEU A 37 -6.01 -0.96 -2.33
N SER A 38 -5.09 -1.66 -3.00
CA SER A 38 -4.66 -3.00 -2.61
C SER A 38 -3.21 -3.00 -2.14
N PHE A 39 -2.94 -3.77 -1.08
CA PHE A 39 -1.61 -3.95 -0.50
C PHE A 39 -1.18 -5.40 -0.68
N THR A 40 -0.02 -5.62 -1.30
CA THR A 40 0.53 -6.96 -1.53
C THR A 40 1.88 -7.09 -0.85
N LYS A 41 1.97 -8.00 0.13
CA LYS A 41 3.24 -8.34 0.79
C LYS A 41 4.23 -8.90 -0.25
N LEU A 42 5.46 -8.39 -0.23
CA LEU A 42 6.54 -8.96 -1.02
C LEU A 42 7.17 -10.10 -0.24
N LEU A 43 7.26 -11.27 -0.86
CA LEU A 43 8.04 -12.37 -0.32
C LEU A 43 9.50 -12.14 -0.71
N THR A 44 10.35 -11.93 0.29
CA THR A 44 11.80 -11.97 0.11
C THR A 44 12.25 -13.44 0.11
N PRO A 45 13.20 -13.84 -0.76
CA PRO A 45 13.88 -15.12 -0.63
C PRO A 45 14.49 -15.34 0.76
#